data_AF-A0A377KAJ5-F1
#
_entry.id   AF-A0A377KAJ5-F1
#
_cell.length_a   1.000
_cell.length_b   1.000
_cell.length_c   1.000
_cell.angle_alpha   90.00
_cell.angle_beta   90.00
_cell.angle_gamma   90.00
#
_symmetry.space_group_name_H-M   'P 1'
#
loop_
_entity.id
_entity.type
_entity.pdbx_description
1 polymer ?
#
loop_
_entity_poly.entity_id
_entity_poly.type
_entity_poly.pdbx_seq_one_letter_code
_entity_poly.pdbx_strand_id
1 'polypeptide(L)'
;MAFKDSWNKWEPIAGYGWESTWRPLADENFHLGLGFTAGVTARDNWNYIPLPVLLPLASVGYGPATFQMTYIPGTYNNGNVYFAWMRFQF
;
A
#
# COMPACT_ATOMS: atom_id res chain seq x y z
N MET A 1 2.89 0.78 -9.49
CA MET A 1 1.80 -0.19 -9.78
C MET A 1 0.65 0.52 -10.46
N ALA A 2 -0.29 -0.20 -11.06
CA ALA A 2 -1.55 0.36 -11.56
C ALA A 2 -2.71 -0.58 -11.21
N PHE A 3 -3.83 -0.02 -10.80
CA PHE A 3 -5.02 -0.77 -10.39
C PHE A 3 -6.30 -0.09 -10.89
N LYS A 4 -7.43 -0.80 -10.82
CA LYS A 4 -8.75 -0.22 -11.10
C LYS A 4 -9.30 0.43 -9.83
N ASP A 5 -9.69 1.70 -9.93
CA ASP A 5 -10.25 2.47 -8.83
C ASP A 5 -11.75 2.18 -8.62
N SER A 6 -12.37 2.86 -7.67
CA SER A 6 -13.80 2.68 -7.33
C SER A 6 -14.77 3.07 -8.46
N TRP A 7 -14.30 3.76 -9.51
CA TRP A 7 -15.06 4.09 -10.72
C TRP A 7 -14.69 3.20 -11.91
N ASN A 8 -13.95 2.11 -11.66
CA ASN A 8 -13.42 1.19 -12.68
C ASN A 8 -12.52 1.90 -13.71
N LYS A 9 -11.84 2.99 -13.31
CA LYS A 9 -10.82 3.69 -14.10
C LYS A 9 -9.43 3.25 -13.64
N TRP A 10 -8.45 3.36 -14.52
CA TRP A 10 -7.07 3.01 -14.17
C TRP A 10 -6.47 4.11 -13.28
N GLU A 11 -5.88 3.72 -12.16
CA GLU A 11 -5.13 4.57 -11.24
C GLU A 11 -3.68 4.08 -11.16
N PRO A 12 -2.73 4.75 -11.86
CA PRO A 12 -1.32 4.50 -11.68
C PRO A 12 -0.80 5.18 -10.40
N ILE A 13 0.08 4.48 -9.68
CA ILE A 13 0.80 5.00 -8.52
C ILE A 13 2.27 4.60 -8.59
N ALA A 14 3.16 5.54 -8.29
CA ALA A 14 4.60 5.33 -8.16
C ALA A 14 5.09 6.00 -6.88
N GLY A 15 6.02 5.37 -6.17
CA GLY A 15 6.51 5.89 -4.90
C GLY A 15 7.56 5.02 -4.26
N TYR A 16 7.93 5.39 -3.05
CA TYR A 16 8.87 4.69 -2.19
C TYR A 16 8.17 4.28 -0.90
N GLY A 17 8.21 2.99 -0.58
CA GLY A 17 7.68 2.42 0.65
C GLY A 17 8.80 2.02 1.60
N TRP A 18 8.68 2.36 2.87
CA TRP A 18 9.56 1.91 3.94
C TRP A 18 8.75 1.30 5.07
N GLU A 19 9.19 0.15 5.58
CA GLU A 19 8.58 -0.53 6.72
C GLU A 19 9.66 -0.96 7.70
N SER A 20 9.49 -0.56 8.97
CA SER A 20 10.19 -1.20 10.08
C SER A 20 9.71 -2.63 10.18
N THR A 21 10.62 -3.59 10.11
CA THR A 21 10.31 -5.03 10.06
C THR A 21 10.75 -5.73 11.35
N TRP A 22 9.85 -6.48 11.96
CA TRP A 22 10.09 -7.32 13.13
C TRP A 22 9.93 -8.80 12.80
N ARG A 23 10.78 -9.64 13.39
CA ARG A 23 10.74 -11.11 13.29
C ARG A 23 10.58 -11.70 14.69
N PRO A 24 9.34 -11.74 15.24
CA PRO A 24 9.13 -12.07 16.65
C PRO A 24 9.12 -13.58 16.95
N LEU A 25 9.07 -14.43 15.93
CA LEU A 25 9.00 -15.89 16.09
C LEU A 25 10.40 -16.52 16.01
N ALA A 26 10.52 -17.76 16.51
CA ALA A 26 11.74 -18.55 16.37
C ALA A 26 12.10 -18.85 14.90
N ASP A 27 11.10 -18.87 14.03
CA ASP A 27 11.28 -18.96 12.58
C ASP A 27 11.51 -17.56 12.00
N GLU A 28 12.73 -17.29 11.54
CA GLU A 28 13.11 -16.00 10.95
C GLU A 28 12.43 -15.70 9.60
N ASN A 29 11.78 -16.70 9.00
CA ASN A 29 10.98 -16.48 7.79
C ASN A 29 9.72 -15.67 8.09
N PHE A 30 9.18 -15.73 9.30
CA PHE A 30 8.01 -14.95 9.67
C PHE A 30 8.38 -13.49 9.99
N HIS A 31 7.71 -12.54 9.34
CA HIS A 31 7.96 -11.12 9.53
C HIS A 31 6.68 -10.28 9.56
N LEU A 32 6.73 -9.22 10.35
CA LEU A 32 5.70 -8.18 10.46
C LEU A 32 6.33 -6.84 10.13
N GLY A 33 5.66 -6.00 9.35
CA GLY A 33 6.13 -4.68 8.95
C GLY A 33 5.14 -3.57 9.30
N LEU A 34 5.66 -2.41 9.69
CA LEU A 34 4.88 -1.17 9.82
C LEU A 34 5.72 0.02 9.34
N GLY A 35 5.12 0.90 8.55
CA GLY A 35 5.78 2.11 8.10
C GLY A 35 4.88 2.97 7.22
N PHE A 36 5.43 3.48 6.12
CA PHE A 36 4.75 4.43 5.25
C PHE A 36 5.21 4.33 3.80
N THR A 37 4.39 4.84 2.90
CA THR A 37 4.72 5.06 1.49
C THR A 37 4.57 6.53 1.16
N ALA A 38 5.56 7.09 0.47
CA ALA A 38 5.52 8.42 -0.11
C ALA A 38 5.59 8.29 -1.63
N GLY A 39 4.68 8.91 -2.36
CA GLY A 39 4.61 8.74 -3.80
C GLY A 39 3.67 9.72 -4.49
N VAL A 40 3.33 9.38 -5.72
CA VAL A 40 2.43 10.13 -6.58
C VAL A 40 1.44 9.15 -7.22
N THR A 41 0.16 9.48 -7.16
CA THR A 41 -0.93 8.77 -7.85
C THR A 41 -1.59 9.69 -8.87
N ALA A 42 -2.34 9.16 -9.83
CA ALA A 42 -3.14 9.96 -10.76
C ALA A 42 -4.51 9.30 -10.99
N ARG A 43 -5.59 10.09 -10.95
CA ARG A 43 -6.96 9.59 -11.06
C ARG A 43 -7.77 10.32 -12.11
N ASP A 44 -8.68 9.60 -12.77
CA ASP A 44 -9.59 10.13 -13.79
C ASP A 44 -10.48 11.27 -13.24
N ASN A 45 -10.89 11.19 -11.96
CA ASN A 45 -11.69 12.22 -11.30
C ASN A 45 -11.07 13.63 -11.33
N TRP A 46 -9.74 13.73 -11.49
CA TRP A 46 -8.99 14.98 -11.57
C TRP A 46 -8.20 15.10 -12.86
N ASN A 47 -8.71 14.53 -13.97
CA ASN A 47 -8.07 14.56 -15.28
C ASN A 47 -6.62 14.05 -15.27
N TYR A 48 -6.30 13.07 -14.42
CA TYR A 48 -4.96 12.50 -14.26
C TYR A 48 -3.88 13.49 -13.86
N ILE A 49 -4.25 14.62 -13.21
CA ILE A 49 -3.26 15.49 -12.56
C ILE A 49 -2.54 14.66 -11.47
N PRO A 50 -1.19 14.67 -11.43
CA PRO A 50 -0.43 13.92 -10.43
C PRO A 50 -0.68 14.46 -9.01
N LEU A 51 -1.07 13.57 -8.10
CA LEU A 51 -1.38 13.90 -6.71
C LEU A 51 -0.36 13.26 -5.76
N PRO A 52 0.28 14.04 -4.88
CA PRO A 52 1.18 13.48 -3.89
C PRO A 52 0.39 12.64 -2.88
N VAL A 53 0.96 11.51 -2.48
CA VAL A 53 0.38 10.62 -1.47
C VAL A 53 1.40 10.29 -0.40
N LEU A 54 0.95 10.33 0.86
CA LEU A 54 1.68 9.84 2.02
C LEU A 54 0.72 8.96 2.81
N LEU A 55 0.95 7.65 2.80
CA LEU A 55 0.03 6.68 3.40
C LEU A 55 0.77 5.72 4.34
N PRO A 56 0.15 5.28 5.45
CA PRO A 56 0.71 4.23 6.29
C PRO A 56 0.76 2.89 5.53
N LEU A 57 1.74 2.08 5.86
CA LEU A 57 1.88 0.70 5.38
C LEU A 57 1.96 -0.26 6.56
N ALA A 58 1.34 -1.43 6.40
CA ALA A 58 1.48 -2.56 7.30
C ALA A 58 1.65 -3.84 6.48
N SER A 59 2.42 -4.80 7.00
CA SER A 59 2.64 -6.06 6.32
C SER A 59 2.77 -7.24 7.29
N VAL A 60 2.45 -8.42 6.78
CA VAL A 60 2.72 -9.72 7.39
C VAL A 60 3.18 -10.67 6.29
N GLY A 61 4.23 -11.42 6.54
CA GLY A 61 4.76 -12.32 5.52
C GLY A 61 5.52 -13.51 6.08
N TYR A 62 5.79 -14.44 5.17
CA TYR A 62 6.58 -15.64 5.40
C TYR A 62 7.53 -15.84 4.22
N GLY A 63 8.83 -15.72 4.47
CA GLY A 63 9.86 -15.78 3.43
C GLY A 63 9.58 -14.77 2.30
N PRO A 64 9.53 -15.20 1.02
CA PRO A 64 9.32 -14.31 -0.13
C PRO A 64 7.87 -13.82 -0.30
N ALA A 65 6.89 -14.42 0.37
CA ALA A 65 5.48 -14.06 0.26
C ALA A 65 5.08 -13.07 1.37
N THR A 66 4.65 -11.88 0.99
CA THR A 66 4.21 -10.83 1.92
C THR A 66 2.79 -10.37 1.57
N PHE A 67 1.88 -10.39 2.54
CA PHE A 67 0.62 -9.66 2.47
C PHE A 67 0.84 -8.25 2.99
N GLN A 68 0.74 -7.24 2.12
CA GLN A 68 0.99 -5.84 2.44
C GLN A 68 -0.30 -5.05 2.23
N MET A 69 -0.52 -4.05 3.08
CA MET A 69 -1.68 -3.18 3.00
C MET A 69 -1.35 -1.73 3.32
N THR A 70 -2.21 -0.84 2.83
CA THR A 70 -2.23 0.57 3.18
C THR A 70 -3.61 0.96 3.67
N TYR A 71 -3.65 1.93 4.58
CA TYR A 71 -4.89 2.55 5.03
C TYR A 71 -5.00 3.93 4.42
N ILE A 72 -6.12 4.21 3.75
CA ILE A 72 -6.42 5.51 3.18
C ILE A 72 -7.26 6.28 4.20
N PRO A 73 -6.66 7.20 4.97
CA PRO A 73 -7.38 7.96 5.98
C PRO A 73 -8.39 8.89 5.31
N GLY A 74 -9.49 9.13 6.01
CA GLY A 74 -10.53 9.98 5.48
C GLY A 74 -11.70 10.16 6.43
N THR A 75 -12.68 10.94 5.99
CA THR A 75 -13.88 11.28 6.77
C THR A 75 -15.09 10.53 6.24
N TYR A 76 -16.28 10.81 6.79
CA TYR A 76 -17.53 10.16 6.38
C TYR A 76 -17.72 10.21 4.85
N ASN A 77 -17.96 9.06 4.23
CA ASN A 77 -18.08 8.82 2.77
C ASN A 77 -16.85 9.12 1.91
N ASN A 78 -15.69 9.49 2.49
CA ASN A 78 -14.47 9.77 1.74
C ASN A 78 -13.27 9.14 2.43
N GLY A 79 -12.90 7.92 2.05
CA GLY A 79 -11.75 7.19 2.62
C GLY A 79 -12.17 6.22 3.73
N ASN A 80 -11.29 6.05 4.72
CA ASN A 80 -11.41 5.02 5.77
C ASN A 80 -11.48 3.60 5.19
N VAL A 81 -10.58 3.30 4.25
CA VAL A 81 -10.54 2.03 3.53
C VAL A 81 -9.16 1.41 3.61
N TYR A 82 -9.13 0.08 3.74
CA TYR A 82 -7.91 -0.71 3.59
C TYR A 82 -7.77 -1.16 2.14
N PHE A 83 -6.57 -0.98 1.58
CA PHE A 83 -6.20 -1.54 0.30
C PHE A 83 -5.00 -2.46 0.48
N ALA A 84 -5.14 -3.72 0.07
CA ALA A 84 -4.14 -4.76 0.30
C ALA A 84 -3.76 -5.49 -0.99
N TRP A 85 -2.52 -5.96 -1.05
CA TRP A 85 -1.97 -6.71 -2.18
C TRP A 85 -0.97 -7.75 -1.69
N MET A 86 -0.73 -8.76 -2.53
CA MET A 86 0.36 -9.71 -2.34
C MET A 86 1.63 -9.19 -3.00
N ARG A 87 2.74 -9.24 -2.27
CA ARG A 87 4.09 -8.96 -2.76
C ARG A 87 4.90 -10.25 -2.71
N PHE A 88 5.37 -10.69 -3.88
CA PHE A 88 6.27 -11.84 -4.03
C PHE A 88 7.66 -11.34 -4.38
N GLN A 89 8.64 -11.65 -3.54
CA GLN A 89 10.05 -11.40 -3.81
C GLN A 89 10.63 -12.55 -4.65
N PHE A 90 11.29 -12.21 -5.75
CA PHE A 90 11.90 -13.14 -6.70
C PHE A 90 13.39 -12.84 -6.88
#